data_AF-A0A3D4GTI2-F1
#
_entry.id   AF-A0A3D4GTI2-F1
#
_cell.length_a   1.000
_cell.length_b   1.000
_cell.length_c   1.000
_cell.angle_alpha   90.00
_cell.angle_beta   90.00
_cell.angle_gamma   90.00
#
_symmetry.space_group_name_H-M   'P 1'
#
loop_
_entity.id
_entity.type
_entity.pdbx_description
1 polymer ?
#
loop_
_entity_poly.entity_id
_entity_poly.type
_entity_poly.pdbx_seq_one_letter_code
_entity_poly.pdbx_strand_id
1 'polypeptide(L)' 'MNAFESGYEMGANWVESDVKVTADGAFVLIHDETVDRTTDGAGTVSES' A
#
# COMPACT_ATOMS: atom_id res chain seq x y z
N MET A 1 6.91 7.40 0.00
CA MET A 1 7.62 6.59 1.02
C MET A 1 7.54 7.19 2.44
N ASN A 2 6.90 8.34 2.63
CA ASN A 2 6.87 9.09 3.91
C ASN A 2 6.60 8.25 5.17
N ALA A 3 5.63 7.32 5.14
CA ALA A 3 5.31 6.51 6.32
C ALA A 3 6.50 5.64 6.80
N PHE A 4 7.28 5.09 5.87
CA PHE A 4 8.45 4.27 6.19
C PHE A 4 9.63 5.13 6.64
N GLU A 5 9.84 6.27 5.99
CA GLU A 5 10.86 7.25 6.38
C GLU A 5 10.60 7.76 7.81
N SER A 6 9.37 8.17 8.12
CA SER A 6 9.00 8.59 9.48
C SER A 6 9.19 7.48 10.51
N GLY A 7 8.85 6.22 10.16
CA GLY A 7 9.11 5.08 11.05
C GLY A 7 10.60 4.93 11.35
N TYR A 8 11.46 5.03 10.33
CA TYR A 8 12.91 4.98 10.49
C TYR A 8 13.43 6.16 11.35
N GLU A 9 12.97 7.38 11.09
CA GLU A 9 13.34 8.58 11.85
C GLU A 9 12.91 8.47 13.32
N MET A 10 11.80 7.80 13.60
CA MET A 10 11.31 7.51 14.96
C MET A 10 12.06 6.33 15.63
N GLY A 11 13.02 5.72 14.94
CA GLY A 11 13.85 4.64 15.48
C GLY A 11 13.24 3.23 15.36
N ALA A 12 12.25 3.04 14.48
CA ALA A 12 11.68 1.72 14.24
C ALA A 12 12.73 0.78 13.60
N ASN A 13 12.87 -0.42 14.14
CA ASN A 13 13.77 -1.44 13.59
C ASN A 13 13.12 -2.30 12.48
N TRP A 14 11.79 -2.32 12.45
CA TRP A 14 11.00 -3.08 11.49
C TRP A 14 9.79 -2.27 11.05
N VAL A 15 9.40 -2.50 9.81
CA VAL A 15 8.19 -1.99 9.21
C VAL A 15 7.45 -3.17 8.60
N GLU A 16 6.13 -3.18 8.77
CA GLU A 16 5.23 -4.13 8.16
C GLU A 16 4.35 -3.38 7.15
N SER A 17 3.99 -4.06 6.06
CA SER A 17 3.10 -3.52 5.03
C SER A 17 2.46 -4.67 4.26
N ASP A 18 1.22 -4.45 3.84
CA ASP A 18 0.48 -5.38 3.00
C ASP A 18 0.81 -5.20 1.52
N VAL A 19 0.91 -6.32 0.80
CA VAL A 19 1.12 -6.36 -0.65
C VAL A 19 -0.13 -6.92 -1.34
N LYS A 20 -0.51 -6.29 -2.46
CA LYS A 20 -1.52 -6.79 -3.42
C LYS A 20 -0.95 -6.81 -4.83
N VAL A 21 -1.67 -7.45 -5.74
CA VAL A 21 -1.30 -7.59 -7.15
C VAL A 21 -2.41 -6.99 -8.02
N THR A 22 -2.02 -6.15 -8.98
CA THR A 22 -2.91 -5.53 -9.99
C THR A 22 -3.28 -6.51 -11.10
N ALA A 23 -4.20 -6.14 -11.99
CA ALA A 23 -4.62 -7.00 -13.10
C ALA A 23 -3.48 -7.30 -14.09
N ASP A 24 -2.53 -6.36 -14.25
CA ASP A 24 -1.33 -6.52 -15.08
C ASP A 24 -0.15 -7.20 -14.35
N GLY A 25 -0.35 -7.61 -13.10
CA GLY A 25 0.63 -8.38 -12.33
C GLY A 25 1.66 -7.53 -11.55
N ALA A 26 1.46 -6.21 -11.45
CA ALA A 26 2.31 -5.35 -10.64
C ALA A 26 2.02 -5.53 -9.13
N PHE A 27 3.08 -5.51 -8.32
CA PHE A 27 2.95 -5.52 -6.86
C PHE A 27 2.78 -4.11 -6.32
N VAL A 28 1.78 -3.91 -5.47
CA VAL A 28 1.46 -2.62 -4.86
C VAL A 28 1.30 -2.75 -3.34
N LEU A 29 1.56 -1.67 -2.60
CA LEU A 29 1.38 -1.62 -1.16
C LEU A 29 0.02 -1.04 -0.80
N ILE A 30 -0.92 -1.89 -0.42
CA ILE A 30 -2.26 -1.51 0.01
C ILE A 30 -2.88 -2.63 0.84
N HIS A 31 -3.48 -2.28 1.97
CA HIS A 31 -4.11 -3.26 2.85
C HIS A 31 -5.47 -3.74 2.29
N ASP A 32 -6.30 -2.79 1.87
CA ASP A 32 -7.67 -3.06 1.45
C ASP A 32 -7.72 -3.70 0.06
N GLU A 33 -8.83 -4.40 -0.22
CA GLU A 33 -9.10 -4.93 -1.56
C GLU A 33 -9.46 -3.82 -2.57
N THR A 34 -9.89 -2.65 -2.09
CA THR A 34 -10.23 -1.49 -2.92
C THR A 34 -9.35 -0.29 -2.59
N VAL A 35 -9.22 0.63 -3.53
CA VAL A 35 -8.39 1.84 -3.38
C VAL A 35 -9.13 3.00 -2.68
N ASP A 36 -10.44 2.86 -2.49
CA ASP A 36 -11.40 3.92 -2.12
C ASP A 36 -11.06 4.66 -0.82
N ARG A 37 -10.55 3.96 0.20
CA ARG A 37 -10.35 4.53 1.54
C ARG A 37 -9.06 5.36 1.65
N THR A 38 -8.04 5.05 0.85
CA THR A 38 -6.66 5.56 1.07
C THR A 38 -6.06 6.26 -0.14
N THR A 39 -6.84 6.41 -1.21
CA THR A 39 -6.43 7.10 -2.44
C THR A 39 -7.58 7.98 -2.93
N ASP A 40 -7.31 8.81 -3.94
CA ASP A 40 -8.36 9.58 -4.63
C ASP A 40 -9.08 8.77 -5.72
N GLY A 41 -8.75 7.48 -5.88
CA GLY A 41 -9.39 6.56 -6.83
C GLY A 41 -10.56 5.78 -6.22
N ALA A 42 -11.21 4.95 -7.04
CA ALA A 42 -12.22 3.99 -6.59
C ALA A 42 -12.13 2.68 -7.39
N GLY A 43 -12.42 1.55 -6.75
CA GLY A 43 -12.47 0.22 -7.39
C GLY A 43 -11.51 -0.80 -6.77
N THR A 44 -11.62 -2.05 -7.24
CA THR A 44 -10.85 -3.20 -6.75
C THR A 44 -9.42 -3.20 -7.32
N VAL A 45 -8.43 -3.45 -6.48
CA VAL A 45 -7.01 -3.46 -6.86
C VAL A 45 -6.72 -4.54 -7.91
N SER A 46 -7.31 -5.72 -7.78
CA SER A 46 -7.12 -6.85 -8.70
C SER A 46 -7.81 -6.69 -10.06
N GLU A 47 -8.63 -5.65 -10.22
CA GLU A 47 -9.31 -5.28 -11.47
C GLU A 47 -8.69 -4.03 -12.12
N SER A 48 -7.66 -3.45 -11.48
CA SER A 48 -6.94 -2.25 -11.93
C SER A 48 -5.81 -2.56 -12.90
#